data_AF-E3R0G1-F1
#
_entry.id   AF-E3R0G1-F1
#
_cell.length_a   1.000
_cell.length_b   1.000
_cell.length_c   1.000
_cell.angle_alpha   90.00
_cell.angle_beta   90.00
_cell.angle_gamma   90.00
#
_symmetry.space_group_name_H-M   'P 1'
#
loop_
_entity.id
_entity.type
_entity.pdbx_description
1 polymer ?
#
loop_
_entity_poly.entity_id
_entity_poly.type
_entity_poly.pdbx_seq_one_letter_code
_entity_poly.pdbx_strand_id
1 'polypeptide(L)'
;RVSPSIMRSQLLTVCVLATSFASGIPIEPRWGARATVGYRTVHPEQARIYNSNGKLSYDPTHTVVAQIGLGVYTTPGPGQWPGEPGDWYCHITAQKSTLDSLNKVWVPRRFWNNLHRIDDWIDELGFNPALTLRLSPIEDREDILQLLIPPTLLSGHKMDFKVHCAADYHSLPYEPVNYSQWKKVYGNP
;
A
#
# COMPACT_ATOMS: atom_id res chain seq x y z
N ARG A 1 -71.18 43.32 47.88
CA ARG A 1 -71.83 44.14 46.82
C ARG A 1 -70.81 44.30 45.70
N VAL A 2 -71.08 43.66 44.56
CA VAL A 2 -70.65 43.95 43.18
C VAL A 2 -69.14 44.03 42.83
N SER A 3 -68.69 42.94 42.20
CA SER A 3 -67.89 42.77 40.96
C SER A 3 -66.48 43.36 40.71
N PRO A 4 -65.71 42.66 39.83
CA PRO A 4 -64.26 42.80 39.66
C PRO A 4 -63.85 43.49 38.34
N SER A 5 -62.57 43.84 38.20
CA SER A 5 -61.90 44.16 36.92
C SER A 5 -60.48 43.59 36.97
N ILE A 6 -60.22 42.49 36.24
CA ILE A 6 -59.54 42.44 34.94
C ILE A 6 -58.10 42.99 35.02
N MET A 7 -57.07 42.15 34.81
CA MET A 7 -56.36 42.10 33.53
C MET A 7 -55.23 41.04 33.45
N ARG A 8 -55.44 40.09 32.53
CA ARG A 8 -54.49 39.49 31.56
C ARG A 8 -53.18 38.85 32.07
N SER A 9 -53.25 37.52 32.18
CA SER A 9 -52.12 36.58 32.10
C SER A 9 -51.50 36.61 30.70
N GLN A 10 -50.21 36.94 30.59
CA GLN A 10 -49.41 36.67 29.40
C GLN A 10 -48.68 35.34 29.61
N LEU A 11 -49.08 34.32 28.85
CA LEU A 11 -48.38 33.05 28.74
C LEU A 11 -47.09 33.27 27.94
N LEU A 12 -45.95 33.21 28.61
CA LEU A 12 -44.63 33.08 27.97
C LEU A 12 -44.35 31.58 27.76
N THR A 13 -44.53 31.13 26.53
CA THR A 13 -44.09 29.80 26.08
C THR A 13 -42.57 29.81 25.93
N VAL A 14 -41.89 29.04 26.79
CA VAL A 14 -40.44 28.79 26.69
C VAL A 14 -40.22 27.60 25.75
N CYS A 15 -39.70 27.86 24.55
CA CYS A 15 -39.20 26.82 23.65
C CYS A 15 -37.79 26.39 24.08
N VAL A 16 -37.67 25.20 24.67
CA VAL A 16 -36.39 24.55 24.94
C VAL A 16 -35.89 23.93 23.63
N LEU A 17 -34.88 24.54 23.02
CA LEU A 17 -34.14 23.93 21.90
C LEU A 17 -33.06 23.02 22.48
N ALA A 18 -33.34 21.71 22.51
CA ALA A 18 -32.33 20.70 22.77
C ALA A 18 -31.41 20.58 21.54
N THR A 19 -30.24 21.20 21.61
CA THR A 19 -29.17 21.03 20.62
C THR A 19 -28.46 19.70 20.88
N SER A 20 -28.94 18.64 20.25
CA SER A 20 -28.23 17.37 20.19
C SER A 20 -26.98 17.53 19.33
N PHE A 21 -25.82 17.70 19.96
CA PHE A 21 -24.53 17.51 19.30
C PHE A 21 -24.36 16.00 19.05
N ALA A 22 -24.80 15.55 17.88
CA ALA A 22 -24.39 14.26 17.36
C ALA A 22 -22.91 14.38 16.97
N SER A 23 -22.02 14.01 17.88
CA SER A 23 -20.62 13.74 17.55
C SER A 23 -20.60 12.58 16.57
N GLY A 24 -20.60 12.88 15.28
CA GLY A 24 -20.44 11.88 14.23
C GLY A 24 -19.07 11.23 14.40
N ILE A 25 -19.03 10.01 14.95
CA ILE A 25 -17.86 9.14 14.76
C ILE A 25 -17.81 8.90 13.24
N PRO A 26 -16.73 9.25 12.53
CA PRO A 26 -16.62 8.93 11.12
C PRO A 26 -16.71 7.40 10.99
N ILE A 27 -17.82 6.93 10.43
CA ILE A 27 -18.01 5.53 10.09
C ILE A 27 -17.22 5.32 8.81
N GLU A 28 -15.94 4.97 8.91
CA GLU A 28 -15.19 4.52 7.74
C GLU A 28 -15.88 3.26 7.18
N PRO A 29 -16.24 3.25 5.89
CA PRO A 29 -16.90 2.09 5.31
C PRO A 29 -15.98 0.87 5.41
N ARG A 30 -16.47 -0.19 6.06
CA ARG A 30 -15.82 -1.51 6.20
C ARG A 30 -15.70 -2.32 4.90
N TRP A 31 -15.57 -1.63 3.76
CA TRP A 31 -15.25 -2.21 2.46
C TRP A 31 -13.78 -1.90 2.16
N GLY A 32 -12.90 -2.82 2.60
CA GLY A 32 -11.50 -2.99 2.20
C GLY A 32 -10.66 -1.73 1.94
N ALA A 33 -10.19 -1.06 2.99
CA ALA A 33 -9.14 -0.03 2.85
C ALA A 33 -7.96 -0.59 2.02
N ARG A 34 -7.53 0.16 1.00
CA ARG A 34 -6.34 -0.16 0.21
C ARG A 34 -5.12 0.44 0.91
N ALA A 35 -4.01 -0.26 0.87
CA ALA A 35 -2.74 0.22 1.39
C ALA A 35 -1.73 0.40 0.26
N THR A 36 -0.92 1.43 0.35
CA THR A 36 0.26 1.61 -0.52
C THR A 36 1.25 0.48 -0.25
N VAL A 37 1.61 -0.23 -1.33
CA VAL A 37 2.60 -1.32 -1.33
C VAL A 37 3.98 -0.75 -1.63
N GLY A 38 4.04 0.22 -2.52
CA GLY A 38 5.26 0.91 -2.91
C GLY A 38 5.10 1.60 -4.25
N TYR A 39 6.23 2.07 -4.77
CA TYR A 39 6.34 2.81 -6.02
C TYR A 39 7.39 2.17 -6.91
N ARG A 40 7.25 2.28 -8.22
CA ARG A 40 8.28 1.81 -9.15
C ARG A 40 8.39 2.69 -10.37
N THR A 41 9.60 2.76 -10.92
CA THR A 41 9.90 3.42 -12.18
C THR A 41 9.92 2.38 -13.30
N VAL A 42 9.31 2.69 -14.44
CA VAL A 42 9.18 1.77 -15.59
C VAL A 42 9.22 2.52 -16.91
N HIS A 43 9.60 1.81 -17.97
CA HIS A 43 9.49 2.30 -19.34
C HIS A 43 8.03 2.70 -19.67
N PRO A 44 7.79 3.75 -20.48
CA PRO A 44 6.44 4.23 -20.82
C PRO A 44 5.52 3.14 -21.37
N GLU A 45 6.07 2.17 -22.10
CA GLU A 45 5.28 1.07 -22.65
C GLU A 45 4.68 0.18 -21.56
N GLN A 46 5.48 -0.17 -20.54
CA GLN A 46 4.99 -0.92 -19.40
C GLN A 46 3.97 -0.11 -18.59
N ALA A 47 4.17 1.20 -18.44
CA ALA A 47 3.22 2.09 -17.79
C ALA A 47 1.86 2.16 -18.50
N ARG A 48 1.86 2.18 -19.85
CA ARG A 48 0.61 2.11 -20.64
C ARG A 48 -0.12 0.80 -20.44
N ILE A 49 0.60 -0.33 -20.41
CA ILE A 49 0.02 -1.66 -20.13
C ILE A 49 -0.59 -1.72 -18.72
N TYR A 50 0.08 -1.12 -17.73
CA TYR A 50 -0.42 -1.01 -16.36
C TYR A 50 -1.67 -0.14 -16.27
N ASN A 51 -1.67 1.03 -16.90
CA ASN A 51 -2.80 1.95 -16.88
C ASN A 51 -4.02 1.40 -17.64
N SER A 52 -3.83 0.69 -18.76
CA SER A 52 -4.93 0.15 -19.54
C SER A 52 -5.68 -0.97 -18.80
N ASN A 53 -4.95 -1.80 -18.06
CA ASN A 53 -5.54 -2.92 -17.32
C ASN A 53 -5.86 -2.59 -15.86
N GLY A 54 -5.31 -1.48 -15.34
CA GLY A 54 -5.35 -1.09 -13.92
C GLY A 54 -4.73 -2.13 -12.98
N LYS A 55 -3.89 -3.03 -13.52
CA LYS A 55 -3.36 -4.20 -12.83
C LYS A 55 -1.86 -4.29 -13.00
N LEU A 56 -1.20 -4.66 -11.92
CA LEU A 56 0.22 -4.95 -11.93
C LEU A 56 0.45 -6.30 -12.62
N SER A 57 1.35 -6.34 -13.59
CA SER A 57 1.80 -7.55 -14.26
C SER A 57 3.32 -7.67 -14.22
N TYR A 58 3.80 -8.90 -14.35
CA TYR A 58 5.22 -9.22 -14.43
C TYR A 58 5.55 -9.66 -15.86
N ASP A 59 6.53 -8.98 -16.46
CA ASP A 59 7.07 -9.34 -17.75
C ASP A 59 8.51 -9.88 -17.58
N PRO A 60 8.73 -11.20 -17.74
CA PRO A 60 10.04 -11.80 -17.59
C PRO A 60 11.03 -11.37 -18.67
N THR A 61 10.57 -10.86 -19.82
CA THR A 61 11.45 -10.46 -20.93
C THR A 61 12.17 -9.13 -20.66
N HIS A 62 11.64 -8.33 -19.74
CA HIS A 62 12.18 -7.03 -19.35
C HIS A 62 12.71 -7.02 -17.90
N THR A 63 12.80 -8.19 -17.25
CA THR A 63 13.26 -8.29 -15.86
C THR A 63 14.62 -8.98 -15.80
N VAL A 64 15.60 -8.27 -15.25
CA VAL A 64 16.86 -8.89 -14.79
C VAL A 64 16.62 -9.49 -13.42
N VAL A 65 17.01 -10.75 -13.19
CA VAL A 65 17.00 -11.34 -11.85
C VAL A 65 17.84 -10.45 -10.95
N ALA A 66 17.20 -9.83 -9.96
CA ALA A 66 17.86 -8.93 -9.02
C ALA A 66 18.14 -9.65 -7.68
N GLN A 67 18.79 -8.93 -6.78
CA GLN A 67 19.42 -9.44 -5.56
C GLN A 67 18.56 -10.33 -4.66
N ILE A 68 17.23 -10.15 -4.64
CA ILE A 68 16.32 -10.90 -3.77
C ILE A 68 15.36 -11.81 -4.53
N GLY A 69 15.60 -12.00 -5.84
CA GLY A 69 14.93 -13.00 -6.67
C GLY A 69 14.18 -12.43 -7.87
N LEU A 70 13.27 -13.26 -8.40
CA LEU A 70 12.45 -12.95 -9.57
C LEU A 70 11.14 -12.28 -9.14
N GLY A 71 10.76 -11.16 -9.75
CA GLY A 71 9.47 -10.55 -9.49
C GLY A 71 9.39 -9.06 -9.84
N VAL A 72 8.32 -8.43 -9.34
CA VAL A 72 8.15 -6.97 -9.46
C VAL A 72 8.78 -6.29 -8.25
N TYR A 73 9.69 -5.36 -8.53
CA TYR A 73 10.35 -4.55 -7.53
C TYR A 73 9.66 -3.20 -7.33
N THR A 74 9.64 -2.74 -6.09
CA THR A 74 9.13 -1.42 -5.69
C THR A 74 10.05 -0.81 -4.63
N THR A 75 9.94 0.51 -4.48
CA THR A 75 10.61 1.32 -3.46
C THR A 75 9.55 2.00 -2.56
N PRO A 76 9.90 2.39 -1.32
CA PRO A 76 8.97 3.01 -0.37
C PRO A 76 8.25 4.26 -0.88
N GLY A 77 8.92 5.12 -1.64
CA GLY A 77 8.44 6.44 -2.02
C GLY A 77 8.52 6.70 -3.52
N PRO A 78 7.73 7.66 -4.03
CA PRO A 78 7.71 7.99 -5.45
C PRO A 78 9.08 8.53 -5.90
N GLY A 79 9.55 8.10 -7.08
CA GLY A 79 10.81 8.56 -7.67
C GLY A 79 12.09 8.10 -6.96
N GLN A 80 12.02 7.23 -5.94
CA GLN A 80 13.21 6.78 -5.22
C GLN A 80 14.14 5.90 -6.07
N TRP A 81 13.57 5.06 -6.94
CA TRP A 81 14.38 4.35 -7.94
C TRP A 81 14.63 5.27 -9.14
N PRO A 82 15.90 5.62 -9.44
CA PRO A 82 16.20 6.42 -10.61
C PRO A 82 15.83 5.62 -11.87
N GLY A 83 15.06 6.23 -12.76
CA GLY A 83 14.81 5.73 -14.10
C GLY A 83 15.63 6.48 -15.14
N GLU A 84 15.47 6.07 -16.39
CA GLU A 84 16.00 6.80 -17.54
C GLU A 84 15.14 8.01 -17.90
N PRO A 85 15.68 9.00 -18.62
CA PRO A 85 14.88 10.11 -19.13
C PRO A 85 13.66 9.63 -19.92
N GLY A 86 12.47 10.04 -19.49
CA GLY A 86 11.21 9.66 -20.11
C GLY A 86 10.53 8.45 -19.49
N ASP A 87 11.16 7.76 -18.53
CA ASP A 87 10.49 6.73 -17.73
C ASP A 87 9.32 7.31 -16.93
N TRP A 88 8.36 6.44 -16.63
CA TRP A 88 7.15 6.76 -15.87
C TRP A 88 7.23 6.16 -14.48
N TYR A 89 6.45 6.75 -13.57
CA TYR A 89 6.40 6.37 -12.17
C TYR A 89 5.04 5.80 -11.85
N CYS A 90 5.02 4.71 -11.09
CA CYS A 90 3.83 3.97 -10.77
C CYS A 90 3.63 3.88 -9.26
N HIS A 91 2.40 4.15 -8.81
CA HIS A 91 1.92 3.90 -7.45
C HIS A 91 1.18 2.57 -7.42
N ILE A 92 1.58 1.68 -6.51
CA ILE A 92 1.01 0.34 -6.39
C ILE A 92 0.30 0.22 -5.05
N THR A 93 -0.95 -0.25 -5.10
CA THR A 93 -1.77 -0.51 -3.90
C THR A 93 -2.29 -1.94 -3.90
N ALA A 94 -2.62 -2.45 -2.72
CA ALA A 94 -3.30 -3.74 -2.55
C ALA A 94 -4.40 -3.61 -1.49
N GLN A 95 -5.30 -4.60 -1.40
CA GLN A 95 -6.22 -4.69 -0.27
C GLN A 95 -5.43 -4.86 1.03
N LYS A 96 -5.67 -3.98 2.02
CA LYS A 96 -4.90 -3.99 3.28
C LYS A 96 -5.01 -5.31 4.02
N SER A 97 -6.21 -5.91 4.07
CA SER A 97 -6.43 -7.20 4.73
C SER A 97 -5.60 -8.32 4.10
N THR A 98 -5.53 -8.37 2.77
CA THR A 98 -4.72 -9.36 2.07
C THR A 98 -3.23 -9.09 2.29
N LEU A 99 -2.79 -7.83 2.18
CA LEU A 99 -1.42 -7.44 2.46
C LEU A 99 -1.02 -7.82 3.89
N ASP A 100 -1.83 -7.50 4.89
CA ASP A 100 -1.61 -7.82 6.31
C ASP A 100 -1.54 -9.35 6.57
N SER A 101 -2.12 -10.18 5.70
CA SER A 101 -2.15 -11.65 5.86
C SER A 101 -0.89 -12.36 5.35
N LEU A 102 -0.18 -11.77 4.38
CA LEU A 102 1.01 -12.36 3.77
C LEU A 102 2.22 -12.28 4.69
N ASN A 103 3.10 -13.28 4.63
CA ASN A 103 4.43 -13.18 5.22
C ASN A 103 5.28 -12.19 4.41
N LYS A 104 6.10 -11.40 5.10
CA LYS A 104 7.18 -10.60 4.52
C LYS A 104 8.47 -10.91 5.25
N VAL A 105 9.57 -10.95 4.53
CA VAL A 105 10.88 -11.25 5.11
C VAL A 105 11.90 -10.21 4.69
N TRP A 106 12.71 -9.74 5.64
CA TRP A 106 13.96 -9.06 5.36
C TRP A 106 15.00 -10.09 4.99
N VAL A 107 15.37 -10.16 3.71
CA VAL A 107 16.31 -11.16 3.20
C VAL A 107 17.72 -10.81 3.69
N PRO A 108 18.37 -11.68 4.50
CA PRO A 108 19.72 -11.44 4.97
C PRO A 108 20.72 -11.27 3.82
N ARG A 109 21.62 -10.30 3.94
CA ARG A 109 22.65 -10.00 2.93
C ARG A 109 23.46 -11.22 2.48
N ARG A 110 23.75 -12.15 3.38
CA ARG A 110 24.48 -13.40 3.07
C ARG A 110 23.76 -14.31 2.05
N PHE A 111 22.49 -14.08 1.76
CA PHE A 111 21.71 -14.84 0.78
C PHE A 111 21.45 -14.07 -0.51
N TRP A 112 21.79 -12.79 -0.60
CA TRP A 112 21.57 -11.99 -1.80
C TRP A 112 22.27 -12.62 -3.02
N ASN A 113 21.67 -12.44 -4.18
CA ASN A 113 22.12 -12.99 -5.45
C ASN A 113 22.14 -14.53 -5.51
N ASN A 114 21.57 -15.23 -4.51
CA ASN A 114 21.46 -16.68 -4.48
C ASN A 114 20.01 -17.11 -4.23
N LEU A 115 19.22 -17.18 -5.31
CA LEU A 115 17.79 -17.47 -5.24
C LEU A 115 17.48 -18.78 -4.51
N HIS A 116 18.24 -19.84 -4.75
CA HIS A 116 18.04 -21.13 -4.07
C HIS A 116 18.20 -20.99 -2.55
N ARG A 117 19.23 -20.27 -2.09
CA ARG A 117 19.47 -20.05 -0.66
C ARG A 117 18.43 -19.13 -0.02
N ILE A 118 17.89 -18.17 -0.77
CA ILE A 118 16.78 -17.33 -0.31
C ILE A 118 15.53 -18.19 -0.12
N ASP A 119 15.21 -19.02 -1.11
CA ASP A 119 14.01 -19.87 -1.07
C ASP A 119 14.11 -20.93 0.04
N ASP A 120 15.25 -21.63 0.15
CA ASP A 120 15.53 -22.57 1.26
C ASP A 120 15.31 -21.91 2.62
N TRP A 121 15.86 -20.71 2.79
CA TRP A 121 15.76 -19.98 4.06
C TRP A 121 14.32 -19.55 4.37
N ILE A 122 13.54 -19.14 3.36
CA ILE A 122 12.11 -18.81 3.54
C ILE A 122 11.32 -20.08 3.91
N ASP A 123 11.63 -21.22 3.30
CA ASP A 123 11.04 -22.52 3.62
C ASP A 123 11.40 -22.98 5.05
N GLU A 124 12.64 -22.77 5.50
CA GLU A 124 13.09 -23.05 6.88
C GLU A 124 12.32 -22.21 7.93
N LEU A 125 11.83 -21.02 7.56
CA LEU A 125 10.93 -20.22 8.40
C LEU A 125 9.48 -20.75 8.42
N GLY A 126 9.18 -21.79 7.63
CA GLY A 126 7.84 -22.36 7.46
C GLY A 126 6.94 -21.52 6.54
N PHE A 127 7.50 -20.69 5.67
CA PHE A 127 6.76 -19.87 4.71
C PHE A 127 6.91 -20.39 3.29
N ASN A 128 6.00 -20.02 2.40
CA ASN A 128 6.11 -20.37 0.98
C ASN A 128 6.88 -19.26 0.21
N PRO A 129 8.04 -19.55 -0.41
CA PRO A 129 8.87 -18.57 -1.11
C PRO A 129 8.16 -17.87 -2.27
N ALA A 130 7.21 -18.55 -2.94
CA ALA A 130 6.43 -18.00 -4.03
C ALA A 130 5.29 -17.07 -3.56
N LEU A 131 4.92 -17.12 -2.27
CA LEU A 131 3.85 -16.32 -1.67
C LEU A 131 4.36 -15.34 -0.60
N THR A 132 5.67 -15.23 -0.44
CA THR A 132 6.30 -14.39 0.58
C THR A 132 6.92 -13.16 -0.07
N LEU A 133 6.51 -11.99 0.40
CA LEU A 133 7.09 -10.72 0.00
C LEU A 133 8.52 -10.60 0.55
N ARG A 134 9.46 -10.07 -0.24
CA ARG A 134 10.88 -10.02 0.13
C ARG A 134 11.33 -8.57 0.21
N LEU A 135 12.01 -8.23 1.29
CA LEU A 135 12.50 -6.89 1.60
C LEU A 135 14.03 -6.93 1.71
N SER A 136 14.67 -5.85 1.30
CA SER A 136 16.10 -5.61 1.56
C SER A 136 16.45 -4.13 1.32
N PRO A 137 17.59 -3.64 1.81
CA PRO A 137 18.29 -2.54 1.17
C PRO A 137 18.67 -2.89 -0.28
N ILE A 138 18.96 -1.90 -1.11
CA ILE A 138 19.55 -2.11 -2.45
C ILE A 138 21.07 -2.18 -2.31
N GLU A 139 21.72 -3.21 -2.87
CA GLU A 139 23.15 -3.54 -2.64
C GLU A 139 24.09 -2.36 -2.92
N ASP A 140 23.85 -1.59 -3.97
CA ASP A 140 24.65 -0.42 -4.33
C ASP A 140 24.03 0.92 -3.86
N ARG A 141 22.90 0.86 -3.14
CA ARG A 141 22.09 2.01 -2.67
C ARG A 141 21.44 1.65 -1.33
N GLU A 142 22.26 1.34 -0.32
CA GLU A 142 21.77 0.81 0.97
C GLU A 142 20.87 1.80 1.74
N ASP A 143 20.86 3.08 1.34
CA ASP A 143 19.92 4.11 1.81
C ASP A 143 18.49 3.94 1.28
N ILE A 144 18.30 3.10 0.25
CA ILE A 144 17.03 2.83 -0.39
C ILE A 144 16.61 1.39 -0.11
N LEU A 145 15.40 1.25 0.42
CA LEU A 145 14.76 -0.05 0.61
C LEU A 145 14.07 -0.49 -0.67
N GLN A 146 13.98 -1.79 -0.86
CA GLN A 146 13.19 -2.40 -1.92
C GLN A 146 12.27 -3.48 -1.37
N LEU A 147 11.16 -3.68 -2.08
CA LEU A 147 10.21 -4.77 -1.89
C LEU A 147 10.07 -5.51 -3.23
N LEU A 148 10.34 -6.82 -3.21
CA LEU A 148 9.98 -7.75 -4.28
C LEU A 148 8.62 -8.38 -4.01
N ILE A 149 7.78 -8.36 -5.04
CA ILE A 149 6.51 -9.07 -5.14
C ILE A 149 6.74 -10.28 -6.06
N PRO A 150 6.71 -11.53 -5.53
CA PRO A 150 6.87 -12.72 -6.37
C PRO A 150 5.78 -12.81 -7.45
N PRO A 151 6.08 -13.31 -8.67
CA PRO A 151 5.12 -13.39 -9.77
C PRO A 151 3.82 -14.12 -9.43
N THR A 152 3.89 -15.17 -8.62
CA THR A 152 2.71 -15.96 -8.20
C THR A 152 1.68 -15.11 -7.45
N LEU A 153 2.09 -14.05 -6.74
CA LEU A 153 1.16 -13.14 -6.07
C LEU A 153 0.37 -12.25 -7.06
N LEU A 154 0.85 -12.10 -8.29
CA LEU A 154 0.19 -11.30 -9.32
C LEU A 154 -0.93 -12.07 -10.04
N SER A 155 -0.85 -13.40 -10.08
CA SER A 155 -1.70 -14.24 -10.91
C SER A 155 -2.82 -15.02 -10.19
N GLY A 156 -2.97 -14.98 -8.86
CA GLY A 156 -3.96 -15.89 -8.25
C GLY A 156 -4.38 -15.76 -6.79
N HIS A 157 -3.89 -14.81 -5.98
CA HIS A 157 -4.09 -14.86 -4.52
C HIS A 157 -4.96 -13.74 -3.91
N LYS A 158 -5.96 -13.23 -4.64
CA LYS A 158 -6.87 -12.15 -4.16
C LYS A 158 -6.15 -10.87 -3.70
N MET A 159 -4.88 -10.68 -4.09
CA MET A 159 -4.10 -9.49 -3.74
C MET A 159 -4.72 -8.22 -4.33
N ASP A 160 -5.36 -8.35 -5.51
CA ASP A 160 -5.97 -7.25 -6.24
C ASP A 160 -5.03 -6.03 -6.30
N PHE A 161 -3.79 -6.26 -6.72
CA PHE A 161 -2.85 -5.17 -6.95
C PHE A 161 -3.43 -4.23 -7.99
N LYS A 162 -3.57 -2.96 -7.60
CA LYS A 162 -3.90 -1.88 -8.53
C LYS A 162 -2.66 -1.03 -8.72
N VAL A 163 -2.52 -0.54 -9.92
CA VAL A 163 -1.39 0.28 -10.32
C VAL A 163 -1.91 1.49 -11.08
N HIS A 164 -1.34 2.65 -10.79
CA HIS A 164 -1.55 3.87 -11.53
C HIS A 164 -0.20 4.48 -11.83
N CYS A 165 0.06 4.83 -13.10
CA CYS A 165 1.31 5.40 -13.53
C CYS A 165 1.14 6.78 -14.15
N ALA A 166 2.11 7.65 -13.89
CA ALA A 166 2.20 9.00 -14.44
C ALA A 166 3.63 9.32 -14.89
N ALA A 167 3.75 10.25 -15.84
CA ALA A 167 5.05 10.70 -16.35
C ALA A 167 5.84 11.52 -15.32
N ASP A 168 5.15 12.19 -14.39
CA ASP A 168 5.75 12.94 -13.29
C ASP A 168 5.40 12.27 -11.97
N TYR A 169 6.40 11.93 -11.16
CA TYR A 169 6.17 11.29 -9.87
C TYR A 169 5.48 12.22 -8.86
N HIS A 170 5.56 13.55 -9.04
CA HIS A 170 4.86 14.52 -8.21
C HIS A 170 3.35 14.48 -8.37
N SER A 171 2.83 13.90 -9.48
CA SER A 171 1.38 13.74 -9.66
C SER A 171 0.83 12.48 -8.99
N LEU A 172 1.69 11.63 -8.41
CA LEU A 172 1.25 10.46 -7.65
C LEU A 172 0.95 10.83 -6.19
N PRO A 173 0.06 10.07 -5.51
CA PRO A 173 -0.12 10.21 -4.06
C PRO A 173 1.21 10.05 -3.33
N TYR A 174 1.54 10.99 -2.44
CA TYR A 174 2.73 10.91 -1.61
C TYR A 174 2.40 10.20 -0.28
N GLU A 175 2.60 8.88 -0.26
CA GLU A 175 2.32 8.00 0.88
C GLU A 175 3.51 7.04 1.08
N PRO A 176 4.70 7.55 1.49
CA PRO A 176 5.88 6.72 1.61
C PRO A 176 5.65 5.56 2.59
N VAL A 177 6.06 4.36 2.18
CA VAL A 177 5.79 3.14 2.93
C VAL A 177 6.83 2.91 4.01
N ASN A 178 6.39 2.80 5.27
CA ASN A 178 7.23 2.30 6.35
C ASN A 178 7.03 0.78 6.51
N TYR A 179 7.90 -0.02 5.87
CA TYR A 179 7.81 -1.49 5.93
C TYR A 179 7.95 -2.06 7.34
N SER A 180 8.59 -1.37 8.28
CA SER A 180 8.70 -1.84 9.67
C SER A 180 7.37 -1.88 10.43
N GLN A 181 6.37 -1.12 9.95
CA GLN A 181 5.04 -1.05 10.56
C GLN A 181 4.06 -2.07 9.97
N TRP A 182 4.48 -2.85 8.98
CA TRP A 182 3.64 -3.89 8.39
C TRP A 182 3.50 -5.11 9.30
N LYS A 183 2.36 -5.79 9.19
CA LYS A 183 2.14 -7.06 9.89
C LYS A 183 2.90 -8.20 9.21
N LYS A 184 3.29 -9.19 10.02
CA LYS A 184 3.97 -10.42 9.59
C LYS A 184 5.26 -10.15 8.80
N VAL A 185 6.01 -9.15 9.27
CA VAL A 185 7.38 -8.88 8.82
C VAL A 185 8.35 -9.63 9.73
N TYR A 186 9.25 -10.40 9.13
CA TYR A 186 10.24 -11.22 9.83
C TYR A 186 11.65 -10.78 9.46
N GLY A 187 12.56 -10.81 10.43
CA GLY A 187 13.92 -10.29 10.27
C GLY A 187 14.00 -8.78 10.44
N ASN A 188 15.18 -8.23 10.18
CA ASN A 188 15.47 -6.80 10.22
C ASN A 188 16.27 -6.41 8.96
N PRO A 189 16.20 -5.14 8.51
CA PRO A 189 17.01 -4.63 7.40
C PRO A 189 18.51 -4.89 7.57
#